data_AF-F4PXU4-F1
#
_entry.id   AF-F4PXU4-F1
#
_cell.length_a   1.000
_cell.length_b   1.000
_cell.length_c   1.000
_cell.angle_alpha   90.00
_cell.angle_beta   90.00
_cell.angle_gamma   90.00
#
_symmetry.space_group_name_H-M   'P 1'
#
loop_
_entity.id
_entity.type
_entity.pdbx_description
1 polymer ?
#
loop_
_entity_poly.entity_id
_entity_poly.type
_entity_poly.pdbx_seq_one_letter_code
_entity_poly.pdbx_strand_id
1 'polypeptide(L)'
;MEYLNKWLSSQCNVLDINKYFFGIRDDKKQNSINYKLMSSQYGYLIHHHKGELPQSILSSCSHRTGIPIDYLKNRIYCEIGFYYLKIKCETNNAIKYFQKAIDNHSAEGLFLLSLIYCDGEEFDKAIELCERSALEPPKIQLLHNKGVIANYRVHEAQYHVGHLYSKTKKDYTKTFNYYLMSAENGNTRGAYVTSMMYKKGVGCQRDEENSKKYLLKAKVNVKQQQHQE
;
A
#
# COMPACT_ATOMS: atom_id res chain seq x y z
N MET A 1 -4.53 4.65 12.88
CA MET A 1 -3.95 3.53 13.66
C MET A 1 -4.59 2.19 13.31
N GLU A 2 -5.92 2.09 13.21
CA GLU A 2 -6.62 0.83 12.88
C GLU A 2 -6.40 0.32 11.42
N TYR A 3 -6.27 1.23 10.45
CA TYR A 3 -5.98 0.89 9.05
C TYR A 3 -4.55 0.39 8.80
N LEU A 4 -3.59 0.79 9.65
CA LEU A 4 -2.18 0.36 9.54
C LEU A 4 -1.98 -1.02 10.18
N ASN A 5 -2.70 -1.31 11.27
CA ASN A 5 -2.77 -2.65 11.86
C ASN A 5 -3.54 -3.65 10.97
N LYS A 6 -4.55 -3.22 10.20
CA LYS A 6 -5.18 -4.05 9.15
C LYS A 6 -4.27 -4.30 7.94
N TRP A 7 -3.33 -3.40 7.64
CA TRP A 7 -2.28 -3.62 6.63
C TRP A 7 -1.26 -4.66 7.09
N LEU A 8 -0.94 -4.67 8.39
CA LEU A 8 -0.25 -5.78 9.05
C LEU A 8 -1.11 -7.03 9.21
N SER A 9 -2.30 -7.17 8.61
CA SER A 9 -3.11 -8.40 8.67
C SER A 9 -3.50 -8.96 7.28
N SER A 10 -3.17 -8.28 6.17
CA SER A 10 -3.25 -8.85 4.80
C SER A 10 -2.04 -9.75 4.49
N GLN A 11 -1.70 -10.57 5.48
CA GLN A 11 -0.38 -11.01 5.92
C GLN A 11 0.13 -12.32 5.31
N CYS A 12 -0.40 -12.82 4.20
CA CYS A 12 0.00 -14.18 3.81
C CYS A 12 1.48 -14.35 3.45
N ASN A 13 2.26 -13.28 3.23
CA ASN A 13 3.61 -13.39 2.67
C ASN A 13 4.72 -12.61 3.41
N VAL A 14 4.40 -11.51 4.09
CA VAL A 14 5.35 -10.78 4.95
C VAL A 14 5.51 -11.49 6.29
N LEU A 15 4.46 -12.16 6.78
CA LEU A 15 4.56 -13.09 7.91
C LEU A 15 5.61 -14.16 7.65
N ASP A 16 5.72 -14.69 6.44
CA ASP A 16 6.67 -15.77 6.18
C ASP A 16 8.12 -15.29 6.16
N ILE A 17 8.39 -14.07 5.66
CA ILE A 17 9.71 -13.43 5.78
C ILE A 17 10.02 -13.14 7.26
N ASN A 18 9.05 -12.56 7.97
CA ASN A 18 9.17 -12.20 9.39
C ASN A 18 9.14 -13.42 10.33
N LYS A 19 8.63 -14.56 9.89
CA LYS A 19 8.66 -15.81 10.64
C LYS A 19 10.00 -16.51 10.44
N TYR A 20 10.49 -16.54 9.20
CA TYR A 20 11.74 -17.24 8.86
C TYR A 20 12.97 -16.53 9.40
N PHE A 21 13.03 -15.20 9.26
CA PHE A 21 14.21 -14.43 9.64
C PHE A 21 14.12 -13.88 11.07
N PHE A 22 12.91 -13.74 11.59
CA PHE A 22 12.64 -12.97 12.81
C PHE A 22 11.77 -13.72 13.84
N GLY A 23 11.26 -14.92 13.52
CA GLY A 23 10.50 -15.76 14.47
C GLY A 23 9.13 -15.24 14.89
N ILE A 24 8.58 -14.22 14.21
CA ILE A 24 7.31 -13.58 14.60
C ILE A 24 6.11 -14.43 14.15
N ARG A 25 5.24 -14.80 15.09
CA ARG A 25 3.87 -15.28 14.82
C ARG A 25 2.87 -14.18 15.17
N ASP A 26 1.88 -13.97 14.32
CA ASP A 26 0.87 -12.93 14.49
C ASP A 26 -0.24 -13.44 15.41
N ASP A 27 0.02 -13.41 16.72
CA ASP A 27 -1.03 -13.64 17.71
C ASP A 27 -1.73 -12.30 18.01
N LYS A 28 -3.01 -12.21 17.60
CA LYS A 28 -3.88 -11.01 17.71
C LYS A 28 -3.97 -10.37 19.12
N LYS A 29 -3.35 -10.96 20.15
CA LYS A 29 -3.37 -10.50 21.55
C LYS A 29 -2.12 -9.75 22.03
N GLN A 30 -1.05 -9.61 21.22
CA GLN A 30 0.24 -9.08 21.71
C GLN A 30 0.89 -8.00 20.82
N ASN A 31 0.09 -7.03 20.36
CA ASN A 31 0.56 -5.94 19.51
C ASN A 31 1.77 -5.17 20.09
N SER A 32 1.85 -4.92 21.39
CA SER A 32 2.97 -4.15 21.99
C SER A 32 4.32 -4.89 22.01
N ILE A 33 4.30 -6.22 22.11
CA ILE A 33 5.51 -7.06 22.09
C ILE A 33 6.02 -7.20 20.65
N ASN A 34 5.12 -7.38 19.69
CA ASN A 34 5.46 -7.47 18.27
C ASN A 34 6.10 -6.18 17.75
N TYR A 35 5.63 -5.01 18.18
CA TYR A 35 6.26 -3.73 17.81
C TYR A 35 7.68 -3.58 18.37
N LYS A 36 7.93 -4.02 19.62
CA LYS A 36 9.28 -4.00 20.19
C LYS A 36 10.22 -4.99 19.49
N LEU A 37 9.73 -6.18 19.14
CA LEU A 37 10.50 -7.19 18.42
C LEU A 37 10.82 -6.76 16.97
N MET A 38 9.83 -6.22 16.24
CA MET A 38 10.07 -5.62 14.91
C MET A 38 11.09 -4.48 15.01
N SER A 39 10.96 -3.62 16.03
CA SER A 39 11.87 -2.50 16.24
C SER A 39 13.32 -2.94 16.46
N SER A 40 13.55 -4.00 17.24
CA SER A 40 14.90 -4.54 17.47
C SER A 40 15.49 -5.20 16.23
N GLN A 41 14.65 -5.82 15.41
CA GLN A 41 15.03 -6.57 14.21
C GLN A 41 15.34 -5.70 13.01
N TYR A 42 14.49 -4.71 12.71
CA TYR A 42 14.83 -3.69 11.72
C TYR A 42 16.05 -2.90 12.18
N GLY A 43 16.14 -2.57 13.47
CA GLY A 43 17.36 -2.01 14.07
C GLY A 43 18.60 -2.84 13.76
N TYR A 44 18.57 -4.16 14.02
CA TYR A 44 19.67 -5.08 13.70
C TYR A 44 20.00 -5.08 12.20
N LEU A 45 19.00 -5.25 11.33
CA LEU A 45 19.19 -5.31 9.88
C LEU A 45 19.78 -4.02 9.32
N ILE A 46 19.36 -2.87 9.84
CA ILE A 46 19.90 -1.56 9.49
C ILE A 46 21.36 -1.44 9.97
N HIS A 47 21.63 -1.76 11.23
CA HIS A 47 22.96 -1.61 11.82
C HIS A 47 24.01 -2.53 11.18
N HIS A 48 23.67 -3.79 10.96
CA HIS A 48 24.62 -4.80 10.48
C HIS A 48 24.63 -4.97 8.96
N HIS A 49 23.51 -4.69 8.29
CA HIS A 49 23.34 -4.96 6.86
C HIS A 49 22.82 -3.77 6.06
N LYS A 50 22.76 -2.56 6.65
CA LYS A 50 22.24 -1.35 5.98
C LYS A 50 20.83 -1.53 5.40
N GLY A 51 20.05 -2.48 5.92
CA GLY A 51 18.70 -2.80 5.45
C GLY A 51 18.65 -3.82 4.30
N GLU A 52 19.75 -4.48 3.96
CA GLU A 52 19.83 -5.44 2.86
C GLU A 52 19.75 -6.89 3.36
N LEU A 53 18.96 -7.73 2.70
CA LEU A 53 18.91 -9.17 2.98
C LEU A 53 19.83 -9.96 2.04
N PRO A 54 20.47 -11.05 2.54
CA PRO A 54 21.21 -11.97 1.69
C PRO A 54 20.36 -12.53 0.54
N GLN A 55 20.94 -12.56 -0.66
CA GLN A 55 20.26 -13.03 -1.87
C GLN A 55 19.78 -14.50 -1.76
N SER A 56 20.50 -15.34 -1.00
CA SER A 56 20.12 -16.73 -0.74
C SER A 56 18.78 -16.83 0.02
N ILE A 57 18.54 -15.94 0.99
CA ILE A 57 17.32 -15.91 1.78
C ILE A 57 16.15 -15.43 0.93
N LEU A 58 16.36 -14.34 0.17
CA LEU A 58 15.36 -13.83 -0.76
C LEU A 58 14.97 -14.86 -1.81
N SER A 59 15.94 -15.59 -2.36
CA SER A 59 15.70 -16.65 -3.35
C SER A 59 14.93 -17.82 -2.75
N SER A 60 15.30 -18.24 -1.53
CA SER A 60 14.60 -19.31 -0.80
C SER A 60 13.14 -18.92 -0.51
N CYS A 61 12.90 -17.68 -0.08
CA CYS A 61 11.56 -17.16 0.19
C CYS A 61 10.74 -17.03 -1.10
N SER A 62 11.32 -16.46 -2.15
CA SER A 62 10.69 -16.31 -3.47
C SER A 62 10.27 -17.66 -4.04
N HIS A 63 11.13 -18.68 -3.97
CA HIS A 63 10.81 -20.02 -4.46
C HIS A 63 9.62 -20.66 -3.72
N ARG A 64 9.56 -20.53 -2.39
CA ARG A 64 8.45 -21.10 -1.59
C ARG A 64 7.13 -20.36 -1.79
N THR A 65 7.17 -19.04 -1.82
CA THR A 65 5.98 -18.18 -1.86
C THR A 65 5.49 -17.89 -3.27
N GLY A 66 6.36 -18.07 -4.28
CA GLY A 66 6.11 -17.68 -5.66
C GLY A 66 6.18 -16.16 -5.88
N ILE A 67 6.63 -15.37 -4.91
CA ILE A 67 6.67 -13.91 -5.02
C ILE A 67 8.00 -13.46 -5.64
N PRO A 68 7.99 -12.54 -6.60
CA PRO A 68 9.22 -12.00 -7.18
C PRO A 68 10.15 -11.39 -6.11
N ILE A 69 11.45 -11.66 -6.23
CA ILE A 69 12.47 -11.16 -5.29
C ILE A 69 12.42 -9.64 -5.16
N ASP A 70 12.19 -8.93 -6.25
CA ASP A 70 12.14 -7.47 -6.25
C ASP A 70 10.98 -6.94 -5.41
N TYR A 71 9.84 -7.63 -5.41
CA TYR A 71 8.71 -7.28 -4.55
C TYR A 71 9.03 -7.52 -3.07
N LEU A 72 9.73 -8.61 -2.75
CA LEU A 72 10.19 -8.89 -1.37
C LEU A 72 11.17 -7.81 -0.89
N LYS A 73 12.14 -7.43 -1.73
CA LYS A 73 13.11 -6.35 -1.44
C LYS A 73 12.40 -5.01 -1.21
N ASN A 74 11.50 -4.64 -2.13
CA ASN A 74 10.70 -3.42 -2.05
C ASN A 74 9.93 -3.35 -0.75
N ARG A 75 9.32 -4.48 -0.36
CA ARG A 75 8.56 -4.55 0.88
C ARG A 75 9.44 -4.28 2.10
N ILE A 76 10.61 -4.89 2.18
CA ILE A 76 11.55 -4.69 3.30
C ILE A 76 11.98 -3.22 3.39
N TYR A 77 12.34 -2.61 2.26
CA TYR A 77 12.70 -1.19 2.24
C TYR A 77 11.54 -0.30 2.71
N CYS A 78 10.30 -0.61 2.32
CA CYS A 78 9.14 0.13 2.79
C CYS A 78 8.90 -0.04 4.30
N GLU A 79 9.06 -1.26 4.83
CA GLU A 79 8.94 -1.51 6.28
C GLU A 79 10.03 -0.78 7.09
N ILE A 80 11.27 -0.77 6.61
CA ILE A 80 12.36 0.01 7.22
C ILE A 80 12.05 1.51 7.15
N GLY A 81 11.55 1.99 6.01
CA GLY A 81 11.14 3.38 5.86
C GLY A 81 10.06 3.76 6.88
N PHE A 82 9.06 2.90 7.05
CA PHE A 82 8.03 3.08 8.08
C PHE A 82 8.58 3.04 9.50
N TYR A 83 9.51 2.14 9.79
CA TYR A 83 10.19 2.08 11.07
C TYR A 83 10.84 3.43 11.41
N TYR A 84 11.59 4.00 10.46
CA TYR A 84 12.17 5.32 10.64
C TYR A 84 11.12 6.41 10.83
N LEU A 85 10.06 6.41 10.03
CA LEU A 85 9.02 7.43 10.09
C LEU A 85 8.21 7.38 11.41
N LYS A 86 7.84 6.18 11.88
CA LYS A 86 6.87 6.01 12.99
C LYS A 86 7.52 5.73 14.33
N ILE A 87 8.64 5.00 14.36
CA ILE A 87 9.29 4.61 15.61
C ILE A 87 10.43 5.56 15.95
N LYS A 88 11.26 5.91 14.97
CA LYS A 88 12.39 6.81 15.17
C LYS A 88 12.05 8.28 14.92
N CYS A 89 10.94 8.56 14.25
CA CYS A 89 10.54 9.90 13.82
C CYS A 89 11.59 10.60 12.95
N GLU A 90 12.28 9.83 12.09
CA GLU A 90 13.36 10.30 11.22
C GLU A 90 12.92 10.29 9.75
N THR A 91 12.34 11.40 9.30
CA THR A 91 11.78 11.51 7.94
C THR A 91 12.83 11.31 6.84
N ASN A 92 14.05 11.84 6.99
CA ASN A 92 15.09 11.73 5.98
C ASN A 92 15.53 10.27 5.75
N ASN A 93 15.63 9.49 6.82
CA ASN A 93 15.94 8.06 6.70
C ASN A 93 14.76 7.30 6.09
N ALA A 94 13.52 7.65 6.44
CA ALA A 94 12.34 7.07 5.80
C ALA A 94 12.34 7.31 4.28
N ILE A 95 12.57 8.56 3.85
CA ILE A 95 12.68 8.95 2.43
C ILE A 95 13.78 8.14 1.74
N LYS A 96 14.96 8.02 2.35
CA LYS A 96 16.08 7.24 1.78
C LYS A 96 15.69 5.80 1.48
N TYR A 97 14.98 5.13 2.39
CA TYR A 97 14.56 3.74 2.17
C TYR A 97 13.39 3.62 1.19
N PHE A 98 12.46 4.57 1.17
CA PHE A 98 11.45 4.62 0.11
C PHE A 98 12.08 4.85 -1.27
N GLN A 99 13.12 5.70 -1.37
CA GLN A 99 13.86 5.89 -2.61
C GLN A 99 14.54 4.60 -3.06
N LYS A 100 15.18 3.84 -2.15
CA LYS A 100 15.72 2.51 -2.47
C LYS A 100 14.65 1.55 -3.02
N ALA A 101 13.42 1.61 -2.50
CA ALA A 101 12.31 0.83 -3.05
C ALA A 101 11.91 1.32 -4.44
N ILE A 102 11.85 2.63 -4.67
CA ILE A 102 11.53 3.25 -5.96
C ILE A 102 12.58 2.89 -7.02
N ASP A 103 13.86 2.92 -6.66
CA ASP A 103 14.98 2.54 -7.54
C ASP A 103 14.88 1.07 -7.97
N ASN A 104 14.16 0.26 -7.20
CA ASN A 104 13.82 -1.13 -7.52
C ASN A 104 12.35 -1.27 -8.00
N HIS A 105 11.83 -0.23 -8.66
CA HIS A 105 10.52 -0.15 -9.32
C HIS A 105 9.32 -0.40 -8.39
N SER A 106 9.39 0.05 -7.13
CA SER A 106 8.29 -0.11 -6.19
C SER A 106 7.17 0.92 -6.36
N ALA A 107 5.97 0.46 -6.75
CA ALA A 107 4.73 1.22 -6.62
C ALA A 107 4.46 1.66 -5.16
N GLU A 108 4.75 0.77 -4.20
CA GLU A 108 4.59 1.06 -2.77
C GLU A 108 5.51 2.20 -2.33
N GLY A 109 6.79 2.17 -2.72
CA GLY A 109 7.74 3.24 -2.42
C GLY A 109 7.30 4.59 -2.96
N LEU A 110 6.80 4.64 -4.21
CA LEU A 110 6.26 5.85 -4.83
C LEU A 110 5.10 6.43 -4.01
N PHE A 111 4.13 5.58 -3.65
CA PHE A 111 2.98 5.99 -2.86
C PHE A 111 3.34 6.43 -1.43
N LEU A 112 4.29 5.76 -0.78
CA LEU A 112 4.67 6.15 0.58
C LEU A 112 5.43 7.47 0.61
N LEU A 113 6.29 7.69 -0.39
CA LEU A 113 6.97 8.96 -0.55
C LEU A 113 6.00 10.10 -0.88
N SER A 114 4.96 9.85 -1.69
CA SER A 114 3.96 10.87 -2.00
C SER A 114 3.16 11.30 -0.77
N LEU A 115 2.92 10.40 0.19
CA LEU A 115 2.28 10.76 1.47
C LEU A 115 3.16 11.68 2.30
N ILE A 116 4.48 11.49 2.30
CA ILE A 116 5.41 12.40 2.98
C ILE A 116 5.33 13.80 2.34
N TYR A 117 5.34 13.89 1.01
CA TYR A 117 5.20 15.17 0.33
C TYR A 117 3.82 15.81 0.54
N CYS A 118 2.75 15.02 0.65
CA CYS A 118 1.44 15.52 1.06
C CYS A 118 1.48 16.17 2.45
N ASP A 119 2.13 15.51 3.42
CA ASP A 119 2.25 16.01 4.79
C ASP A 119 3.11 17.28 4.85
N GLY A 120 4.10 17.40 3.95
CA GLY A 120 4.90 18.61 3.74
C GLY A 120 4.23 19.69 2.86
N GLU A 121 2.97 19.50 2.47
CA GLU A 121 2.20 20.39 1.59
C GLU A 121 2.78 20.60 0.17
N GLU A 122 3.71 19.74 -0.25
CA GLU A 122 4.30 19.73 -1.60
C GLU A 122 3.41 18.95 -2.58
N PHE A 123 2.19 19.46 -2.80
CA PHE A 123 1.14 18.71 -3.49
C PHE A 123 1.45 18.37 -4.95
N ASP A 124 2.18 19.21 -5.69
CA ASP A 124 2.54 18.91 -7.08
C ASP A 124 3.45 17.69 -7.18
N LYS A 125 4.46 17.59 -6.30
CA LYS A 125 5.34 16.40 -6.20
C LYS A 125 4.55 15.17 -5.75
N ALA A 126 3.64 15.35 -4.79
CA ALA A 126 2.81 14.26 -4.32
C ALA A 126 1.88 13.71 -5.42
N ILE A 127 1.30 14.59 -6.24
CA ILE A 127 0.48 14.19 -7.39
C ILE A 127 1.33 13.39 -8.38
N GLU A 128 2.51 13.88 -8.78
CA GLU A 128 3.39 13.19 -9.72
C GLU A 128 3.72 11.77 -9.26
N LEU A 129 4.14 11.61 -8.00
CA LEU A 129 4.51 10.31 -7.44
C LEU A 129 3.30 9.36 -7.32
N CYS A 130 2.15 9.87 -6.89
CA CYS A 130 0.92 9.09 -6.84
C CYS A 130 0.46 8.66 -8.25
N GLU A 131 0.56 9.52 -9.26
CA GLU A 131 0.23 9.18 -10.65
C GLU A 131 1.15 8.10 -11.19
N ARG A 132 2.46 8.22 -10.96
CA ARG A 132 3.43 7.17 -11.31
C ARG A 132 3.08 5.84 -10.63
N SER A 133 2.75 5.86 -9.34
CA SER A 133 2.29 4.65 -8.64
C SER A 133 0.98 4.10 -9.19
N ALA A 134 0.09 4.92 -9.73
CA ALA A 134 -1.20 4.50 -10.24
C ALA A 134 -1.11 3.82 -11.62
N LEU A 135 -0.01 4.02 -12.35
CA LEU A 135 0.30 3.37 -13.64
C LEU A 135 0.88 1.95 -13.48
N GLU A 136 1.34 1.60 -12.28
CA GLU A 136 1.85 0.27 -11.96
C GLU A 136 0.72 -0.77 -11.94
N PRO A 137 1.00 -2.06 -12.20
CA PRO A 137 -0.03 -3.08 -12.23
C PRO A 137 -0.69 -3.23 -10.84
N PRO A 138 -2.04 -3.12 -10.75
CA PRO A 138 -2.76 -3.17 -9.47
C PRO A 138 -2.79 -4.57 -8.86
N LYS A 139 -2.31 -5.57 -9.60
CA LYS A 139 -2.23 -6.97 -9.21
C LYS A 139 -0.91 -7.55 -9.70
N ILE A 140 -0.30 -8.39 -8.88
CA ILE A 140 0.96 -9.05 -9.20
C ILE A 140 0.67 -10.54 -9.35
N GLN A 141 1.08 -11.08 -10.51
CA GLN A 141 1.02 -12.50 -10.78
C GLN A 141 2.17 -13.20 -10.05
N LEU A 142 1.85 -14.25 -9.29
CA LEU A 142 2.87 -15.11 -8.68
C LEU A 142 3.55 -15.98 -9.74
N LEU A 143 4.79 -16.37 -9.47
CA LEU A 143 5.56 -17.30 -10.30
C LEU A 143 4.74 -18.55 -10.62
N HIS A 144 4.90 -19.03 -11.86
CA HIS A 144 4.19 -20.20 -12.40
C HIS A 144 2.66 -20.04 -12.49
N ASN A 145 2.15 -18.80 -12.50
CA ASN A 145 0.73 -18.47 -12.59
C ASN A 145 -0.14 -19.12 -11.51
N LYS A 146 0.46 -19.46 -10.36
CA LYS A 146 -0.21 -20.20 -9.27
C LYS A 146 -1.20 -19.35 -8.46
N GLY A 147 -1.18 -18.03 -8.63
CA GLY A 147 -2.07 -17.10 -7.93
C GLY A 147 -1.78 -15.65 -8.25
N VAL A 148 -2.66 -14.76 -7.80
CA VAL A 148 -2.56 -13.32 -7.98
C VAL A 148 -2.74 -12.65 -6.62
N ILE A 149 -1.88 -11.69 -6.31
CA ILE A 149 -2.02 -10.85 -5.12
C ILE A 149 -2.31 -9.41 -5.52
N ALA A 150 -3.10 -8.70 -4.70
CA ALA A 150 -3.34 -7.28 -4.91
C ALA A 150 -2.06 -6.48 -4.61
N ASN A 151 -1.70 -5.58 -5.51
CA ASN A 151 -0.69 -4.56 -5.25
C ASN A 151 -1.39 -3.39 -4.56
N TYR A 152 -1.64 -3.55 -3.26
CA TYR A 152 -2.55 -2.69 -2.47
C TYR A 152 -2.26 -1.18 -2.60
N ARG A 153 -1.05 -0.80 -2.99
CA ARG A 153 -0.61 0.58 -3.05
C ARG A 153 -1.01 1.29 -4.34
N VAL A 154 -1.25 0.56 -5.42
CA VAL A 154 -1.73 1.13 -6.69
C VAL A 154 -3.16 1.64 -6.54
N HIS A 155 -4.07 0.84 -5.97
CA HIS A 155 -5.46 1.27 -5.81
C HIS A 155 -5.63 2.35 -4.73
N GLU A 156 -4.78 2.36 -3.69
CA GLU A 156 -4.71 3.47 -2.73
C GLU A 156 -4.14 4.72 -3.42
N ALA A 157 -3.07 4.60 -4.21
CA ALA A 157 -2.54 5.72 -4.99
C ALA A 157 -3.62 6.33 -5.89
N GLN A 158 -4.38 5.52 -6.63
CA GLN A 158 -5.53 5.99 -7.43
C GLN A 158 -6.55 6.79 -6.59
N TYR A 159 -6.90 6.31 -5.39
CA TYR A 159 -7.77 7.07 -4.47
C TYR A 159 -7.14 8.41 -4.06
N HIS A 160 -5.86 8.38 -3.68
CA HIS A 160 -5.15 9.56 -3.20
C HIS A 160 -4.91 10.61 -4.29
N VAL A 161 -4.63 10.19 -5.54
CA VAL A 161 -4.59 11.09 -6.71
C VAL A 161 -5.93 11.81 -6.85
N GLY A 162 -7.04 11.06 -6.84
CA GLY A 162 -8.38 11.65 -6.93
C GLY A 162 -8.65 12.69 -5.85
N HIS A 163 -8.22 12.40 -4.62
CA HIS A 163 -8.31 13.33 -3.48
C HIS A 163 -7.46 14.59 -3.68
N LEU A 164 -6.21 14.45 -4.12
CA LEU A 164 -5.31 15.57 -4.35
C LEU A 164 -5.81 16.49 -5.47
N TYR A 165 -6.28 15.92 -6.58
CA TYR A 165 -6.91 16.71 -7.65
C TYR A 165 -8.13 17.48 -7.15
N SER A 166 -8.99 16.85 -6.35
CA SER A 166 -10.18 17.50 -5.79
C SER A 166 -9.81 18.68 -4.88
N LYS A 167 -8.78 18.50 -4.04
CA LYS A 167 -8.35 19.49 -3.05
C LYS A 167 -7.60 20.67 -3.69
N THR A 168 -6.71 20.38 -4.65
CA THR A 168 -5.72 21.37 -5.12
C THR A 168 -6.04 21.95 -6.49
N LYS A 169 -6.38 21.11 -7.46
CA LYS A 169 -6.66 21.53 -8.85
C LYS A 169 -8.14 21.73 -9.13
N LYS A 170 -9.03 21.16 -8.31
CA LYS A 170 -10.50 21.13 -8.46
C LYS A 170 -10.97 20.56 -9.80
N ASP A 171 -10.18 19.67 -10.40
CA ASP A 171 -10.54 18.96 -11.63
C ASP A 171 -11.43 17.75 -11.29
N TYR A 172 -12.74 17.98 -11.25
CA TYR A 172 -13.70 16.96 -10.83
C TYR A 172 -13.81 15.79 -11.81
N THR A 173 -13.50 16.00 -13.10
CA THR A 173 -13.51 14.94 -14.12
C THR A 173 -12.33 13.99 -13.90
N LYS A 174 -11.13 14.52 -13.69
CA LYS A 174 -9.98 13.68 -13.30
C LYS A 174 -10.21 13.01 -11.95
N THR A 175 -10.69 13.75 -10.95
CA THR A 175 -11.04 13.19 -9.65
C THR A 175 -11.98 12.00 -9.77
N PHE A 176 -13.03 12.12 -10.60
CA PHE A 176 -13.96 11.03 -10.84
C PHE A 176 -13.26 9.79 -11.43
N ASN A 177 -12.47 9.99 -12.49
CA ASN A 177 -11.77 8.89 -13.17
C ASN A 177 -10.85 8.12 -12.21
N TYR A 178 -10.08 8.82 -11.38
CA TYR A 178 -9.17 8.19 -10.43
C TYR A 178 -9.90 7.43 -9.31
N TYR A 179 -11.00 7.97 -8.79
CA TYR A 179 -11.82 7.23 -7.82
C TYR A 179 -12.50 6.01 -8.43
N LEU A 180 -12.94 6.11 -9.69
CA LEU A 180 -13.52 4.99 -10.43
C LEU A 180 -12.50 3.86 -10.61
N MET A 181 -11.29 4.17 -11.09
CA MET A 181 -10.20 3.20 -11.21
C MET A 181 -9.87 2.53 -9.86
N SER A 182 -9.79 3.33 -8.80
CA SER A 182 -9.56 2.83 -7.45
C SER A 182 -10.66 1.85 -7.01
N ALA A 183 -11.93 2.20 -7.27
CA ALA A 183 -13.09 1.36 -6.97
C ALA A 183 -13.08 0.03 -7.76
N GLU A 184 -12.72 0.08 -9.03
CA GLU A 184 -12.61 -1.10 -9.91
C GLU A 184 -11.49 -2.04 -9.45
N ASN A 185 -10.40 -1.47 -8.93
CA ASN A 185 -9.30 -2.21 -8.33
C ASN A 185 -9.55 -2.65 -6.88
N GLY A 186 -10.79 -2.54 -6.40
CA GLY A 186 -11.23 -3.10 -5.12
C GLY A 186 -11.13 -2.16 -3.93
N ASN A 187 -10.77 -0.88 -4.13
CA ASN A 187 -10.73 0.08 -3.03
C ASN A 187 -12.14 0.43 -2.55
N THR A 188 -12.45 0.07 -1.31
CA THR A 188 -13.73 0.35 -0.66
C THR A 188 -14.04 1.85 -0.58
N ARG A 189 -13.05 2.69 -0.26
CA ARG A 189 -13.24 4.14 -0.16
C ARG A 189 -13.44 4.74 -1.54
N GLY A 190 -12.64 4.31 -2.52
CA GLY A 190 -12.82 4.66 -3.94
C GLY A 190 -14.23 4.34 -4.41
N ALA A 191 -14.74 3.14 -4.11
CA ALA A 191 -16.09 2.72 -4.46
C ALA A 191 -17.19 3.58 -3.79
N TYR A 192 -17.02 3.91 -2.50
CA TYR A 192 -17.95 4.78 -1.80
C TYR A 192 -17.98 6.19 -2.42
N VAL A 193 -16.82 6.81 -2.64
CA VAL A 193 -16.75 8.16 -3.23
C VAL A 193 -17.30 8.17 -4.66
N THR A 194 -16.95 7.16 -5.47
CA THR A 194 -17.49 6.98 -6.82
C THR A 194 -19.01 6.90 -6.81
N SER A 195 -19.61 6.16 -5.87
CA SER A 195 -21.08 6.09 -5.75
C SER A 195 -21.71 7.45 -5.48
N MET A 196 -21.06 8.26 -4.62
CA MET A 196 -21.53 9.61 -4.30
C MET A 196 -21.38 10.58 -5.48
N MET A 197 -20.31 10.45 -6.27
CA MET A 197 -20.10 11.26 -7.48
C MET A 197 -21.15 10.95 -8.54
N TYR A 198 -21.47 9.68 -8.79
CA TYR A 198 -22.57 9.29 -9.68
C TYR A 198 -23.93 9.79 -9.19
N LYS A 199 -24.21 9.70 -7.88
CA LYS A 199 -25.48 10.21 -7.30
C LYS A 199 -25.65 11.72 -7.53
N LYS A 200 -24.55 12.47 -7.44
CA LYS A 200 -24.55 13.94 -7.54
C LYS A 200 -24.28 14.46 -8.95
N GLY A 201 -23.78 13.64 -9.87
CA GLY A 201 -23.31 14.08 -11.19
C GLY A 201 -22.07 14.98 -11.12
N VAL A 202 -21.16 14.72 -10.18
CA VAL A 202 -19.92 15.50 -10.06
C VAL A 202 -18.84 14.84 -10.91
N GLY A 203 -18.24 15.57 -11.86
CA GLY A 203 -17.20 15.04 -12.74
C GLY A 203 -17.66 13.96 -13.73
N CYS A 204 -18.94 13.61 -13.71
CA CYS A 204 -19.60 12.60 -14.54
C CYS A 204 -21.09 12.93 -14.68
N GLN A 205 -21.79 12.27 -15.60
CA GLN A 205 -23.24 12.35 -15.67
C GLN A 205 -23.87 11.65 -14.46
N ARG A 206 -24.95 12.22 -13.92
CA ARG A 206 -25.70 11.59 -12.83
C ARG A 206 -26.25 10.24 -13.28
N ASP A 207 -26.02 9.23 -12.46
CA ASP A 207 -26.44 7.86 -12.74
C ASP A 207 -26.78 7.13 -11.43
N GLU A 208 -28.06 6.86 -11.21
CA GLU A 208 -28.52 6.22 -9.98
C GLU A 208 -28.22 4.72 -9.93
N GLU A 209 -28.15 4.06 -11.09
CA GLU A 209 -27.86 2.64 -11.18
C GLU A 209 -26.40 2.38 -10.84
N ASN A 210 -25.48 3.12 -11.49
CA ASN A 210 -24.06 3.03 -11.18
C ASN A 210 -23.76 3.49 -9.74
N SER A 211 -24.46 4.51 -9.22
CA SER A 211 -24.40 4.86 -7.80
C SER A 211 -24.72 3.65 -6.90
N LYS A 212 -25.85 2.98 -7.12
CA LYS A 212 -26.23 1.79 -6.32
C LYS A 212 -25.21 0.67 -6.45
N LYS A 213 -24.72 0.40 -7.66
CA LYS A 213 -23.70 -0.62 -7.95
C LYS A 213 -22.41 -0.39 -7.16
N TYR A 214 -21.86 0.82 -7.19
CA TYR A 214 -20.62 1.14 -6.48
C TYR A 214 -20.81 1.21 -4.96
N LEU A 215 -21.99 1.61 -4.49
CA LEU A 215 -22.34 1.55 -3.06
C LEU A 215 -22.40 0.09 -2.56
N LEU A 216 -22.94 -0.84 -3.37
CA LEU A 216 -22.93 -2.26 -3.05
C LEU A 216 -21.51 -2.83 -3.05
N LYS A 217 -20.66 -2.48 -4.04
CA LYS A 217 -19.24 -2.86 -4.05
C LYS A 217 -18.52 -2.41 -2.77
N ALA A 218 -18.76 -1.17 -2.32
CA ALA A 218 -18.19 -0.68 -1.06
C ALA A 218 -18.65 -1.56 0.12
N LYS A 219 -19.93 -1.90 0.23
CA LYS A 219 -20.45 -2.75 1.33
C LYS A 219 -19.94 -4.19 1.29
N VAL A 220 -19.84 -4.80 0.10
CA VAL A 220 -19.33 -6.17 -0.06
C VAL A 220 -17.87 -6.25 0.33
N ASN A 221 -17.06 -5.28 -0.09
CA ASN A 221 -15.64 -5.25 0.24
C ASN A 221 -15.42 -5.02 1.75
N VAL A 222 -16.30 -4.25 2.42
CA VAL A 222 -16.31 -4.16 3.90
C VAL A 222 -16.60 -5.52 4.54
N LYS A 223 -17.59 -6.28 4.04
CA LYS A 223 -17.95 -7.59 4.61
C LYS A 223 -16.89 -8.67 4.37
N GLN A 224 -16.25 -8.68 3.21
CA GLN A 224 -15.11 -9.57 2.94
C GLN A 224 -13.92 -9.26 3.87
N GLN A 225 -13.74 -7.99 4.24
CA GLN A 225 -12.74 -7.59 5.24
C GLN A 225 -13.14 -7.92 6.68
N GLN A 226 -14.43 -8.17 6.96
CA GLN A 226 -14.95 -8.53 8.28
C GLN A 226 -15.11 -10.05 8.49
N HIS A 227 -15.33 -10.84 7.43
CA HIS A 227 -15.40 -12.30 7.51
C HIS A 227 -14.04 -13.01 7.45
N GLN A 228 -12.94 -12.26 7.39
CA GLN A 228 -11.58 -12.74 7.61
C GLN A 228 -11.09 -12.46 9.06
N GLU A 229 -11.98 -12.01 9.94
CA GLU A 229 -11.73 -11.81 11.39
C GLU A 229 -11.77 -13.12 12.17
#